data_AF-A0A7C8HWC7-F1
#
_entry.id   AF-A0A7C8HWC7-F1
#
_cell.length_a   1.000
_cell.length_b   1.000
_cell.length_c   1.000
_cell.angle_alpha   90.00
_cell.angle_beta   90.00
_cell.angle_gamma   90.00
#
_symmetry.space_group_name_H-M   'P 1'
#
loop_
_entity.id
_entity.type
_entity.pdbx_description
1 polymer ?
#
loop_
_entity_poly.entity_id
_entity_poly.type
_entity_poly.pdbx_seq_one_letter_code
_entity_poly.pdbx_strand_id
1 'polypeptide(L)'
;MSTDFLHGVEFIEIDEGGRPIKVVRSSVIGVVGTAPDADETEFPLDTPVLIYGSPRKAAKLDTKGSRAGTLPNAMDAIFDQHHGLVIVVRVAEGAGDAATMTNVVGGTTNEGMKGVHALLGAKSKCTVKPKILIAPGFTHQRYEDPENVGTYFKNPVAAELESIADRLKAISIKDGCNTDSEAAMQDAKLFGSARVYIVDPFVTVYRNGVFVDEPASARVAGVISRTDAEKGFWWSPSNKLINGISGTARPIPFELGDTVSESNVLNENKVATIICEDGYRLWGNRTTSSDARWSFLAIRRIADMINESIQQAHLWAVDRPVGRTYFEAVQESVNQFLRTMQQKGAILGGKCWVDAEINSASEIEQGHTYFDFDFTPAYTAERVTFRSRMTNGYVEEVFN
;
A
#
# COMPACT_ATOMS: atom_id res chain seq x y z
N MET A 1 41.80 -19.72 18.15
CA MET A 1 42.12 -18.94 19.36
C MET A 1 43.63 -18.93 19.50
N SER A 2 44.26 -17.76 19.54
CA SER A 2 45.70 -17.67 19.76
C SER A 2 46.02 -18.16 21.17
N THR A 3 47.03 -19.00 21.29
CA THR A 3 47.54 -19.57 22.54
C THR A 3 48.64 -18.68 23.11
N ASP A 4 48.39 -17.38 23.21
CA ASP A 4 49.38 -16.43 23.72
C ASP A 4 49.12 -16.14 25.21
N PHE A 5 50.19 -16.18 26.01
CA PHE A 5 50.14 -15.90 27.45
C PHE A 5 49.87 -14.41 27.68
N LEU A 6 48.73 -14.08 28.29
CA LEU A 6 48.38 -12.72 28.72
C LEU A 6 48.53 -12.59 30.24
N HIS A 7 49.30 -11.59 30.70
CA HIS A 7 49.31 -11.14 32.09
C HIS A 7 48.64 -9.77 32.19
N GLY A 8 47.31 -9.75 32.35
CA GLY A 8 46.49 -8.53 32.38
C GLY A 8 45.00 -8.85 32.31
N VAL A 9 44.15 -7.81 32.20
CA VAL A 9 42.71 -7.95 31.93
C VAL A 9 42.49 -7.71 30.43
N GLU A 10 41.96 -8.70 29.72
CA GLU A 10 41.46 -8.54 28.36
C GLU A 10 39.94 -8.38 28.35
N PHE A 11 39.44 -7.68 27.33
CA PHE A 11 38.04 -7.69 26.98
C PHE A 11 37.93 -8.41 25.64
N ILE A 12 37.16 -9.50 25.61
CA ILE A 12 36.75 -10.16 24.38
C ILE A 12 35.29 -9.76 24.16
N GLU A 13 35.04 -9.04 23.07
CA GLU A 13 33.68 -8.75 22.65
C GLU A 13 33.09 -10.01 22.00
N ILE A 14 32.20 -10.67 22.73
CA ILE A 14 31.50 -11.86 22.27
C ILE A 14 30.15 -11.38 21.72
N ASP A 15 30.06 -11.30 20.40
CA ASP A 15 28.82 -10.99 19.69
C ASP A 15 27.93 -12.25 19.62
N GLU A 16 27.27 -12.58 20.73
CA GLU A 16 26.26 -13.64 20.80
C GLU A 16 24.84 -13.08 20.73
N GLY A 17 24.03 -13.62 19.81
CA GLY A 17 22.60 -13.29 19.71
C GLY A 17 22.08 -13.20 18.27
N GLY A 18 20.78 -13.44 18.11
CA GLY A 18 20.08 -13.19 16.86
C GLY A 18 20.10 -11.70 16.52
N ARG A 19 20.39 -11.36 15.25
CA ARG A 19 20.33 -9.96 14.80
C ARG A 19 18.87 -9.53 14.69
N PRO A 20 18.46 -8.41 15.33
CA PRO A 20 17.06 -8.02 15.33
C PRO A 20 16.61 -7.60 13.93
N ILE A 21 15.54 -8.24 13.44
CA ILE A 21 14.88 -7.87 12.19
C ILE A 21 14.07 -6.60 12.42
N LYS A 22 14.34 -5.57 11.62
CA LYS A 22 13.53 -4.34 11.58
C LYS A 22 12.47 -4.46 10.50
N VAL A 23 11.26 -3.98 10.80
CA VAL A 23 10.19 -3.91 9.81
C VAL A 23 10.56 -2.90 8.74
N VAL A 24 10.38 -3.28 7.46
CA VAL A 24 10.54 -2.35 6.34
C VAL A 24 9.55 -1.19 6.43
N ARG A 25 9.88 -0.04 5.83
CA ARG A 25 8.96 1.11 5.83
C ARG A 25 7.69 0.77 5.05
N SER A 26 6.54 0.79 5.73
CA SER A 26 5.24 0.34 5.18
C SER A 26 4.46 1.45 4.46
N SER A 27 4.79 2.71 4.72
CA SER A 27 3.98 3.89 4.38
C SER A 27 4.61 4.81 3.32
N VAL A 28 5.60 4.32 2.56
CA VAL A 28 6.22 5.08 1.47
C VAL A 28 5.28 5.13 0.28
N ILE A 29 4.85 6.33 -0.11
CA ILE A 29 3.95 6.55 -1.25
C ILE A 29 4.79 6.79 -2.51
N GLY A 30 4.48 6.12 -3.61
CA GLY A 30 4.99 6.42 -4.95
C GLY A 30 3.87 7.07 -5.76
N VAL A 31 4.06 8.33 -6.14
CA VAL A 31 3.10 9.10 -6.94
C VAL A 31 3.70 9.41 -8.31
N VAL A 32 2.91 9.19 -9.35
CA VAL A 32 3.26 9.48 -10.74
C VAL A 32 2.23 10.47 -11.29
N GLY A 33 2.70 11.51 -11.98
CA GLY A 33 1.81 12.48 -12.57
C GLY A 33 2.53 13.62 -13.28
N THR A 34 1.77 14.62 -13.71
CA THR A 34 2.30 15.77 -14.44
C THR A 34 2.49 16.96 -13.52
N ALA A 35 3.50 17.77 -13.83
CA ALA A 35 3.76 19.05 -13.20
C ALA A 35 4.55 19.93 -14.17
N PRO A 36 3.90 20.64 -15.11
CA PRO A 36 4.61 21.43 -16.11
C PRO A 36 5.43 22.58 -15.48
N ASP A 37 4.96 23.15 -14.36
CA ASP A 37 5.60 24.27 -13.66
C ASP A 37 6.59 23.86 -12.56
N ALA A 38 6.98 22.59 -12.51
CA ALA A 38 7.97 22.10 -11.54
C ALA A 38 9.40 22.51 -11.91
N ASP A 39 10.22 22.76 -10.90
CA ASP A 39 11.66 22.96 -11.03
C ASP A 39 12.30 21.71 -11.63
N GLU A 40 12.79 21.82 -12.88
CA GLU A 40 13.38 20.71 -13.64
C GLU A 40 14.65 20.14 -13.01
N THR A 41 15.37 20.93 -12.20
CA THR A 41 16.60 20.47 -11.54
C THR A 41 16.29 19.61 -10.33
N GLU A 42 15.23 19.96 -9.60
CA GLU A 42 14.80 19.24 -8.39
C GLU A 42 13.87 18.08 -8.71
N PHE A 43 13.06 18.21 -9.75
CA PHE A 43 12.17 17.18 -10.28
C PHE A 43 12.39 16.98 -11.79
N PRO A 44 13.49 16.30 -12.16
CA PRO A 44 13.72 15.87 -13.54
C PRO A 44 12.63 14.91 -14.00
N LEU A 45 12.34 14.91 -15.30
CA LEU A 45 11.39 14.00 -15.92
C LEU A 45 11.81 12.53 -15.73
N ASP A 46 10.82 11.66 -15.53
CA ASP A 46 10.95 10.20 -15.42
C ASP A 46 11.94 9.73 -14.33
N THR A 47 12.32 10.60 -13.42
CA THR A 47 13.29 10.31 -12.37
C THR A 47 12.58 10.31 -11.01
N PRO A 48 12.66 9.20 -10.23
CA PRO A 48 12.07 9.17 -8.90
C PRO A 48 12.83 10.09 -7.96
N VAL A 49 12.12 11.03 -7.34
CA VAL A 49 12.65 11.98 -6.36
C VAL A 49 11.96 11.80 -5.02
N LEU A 50 12.74 11.63 -3.96
CA LEU A 50 12.22 11.48 -2.61
C LEU A 50 11.95 12.84 -1.95
N ILE A 51 10.75 12.97 -1.37
CA ILE A 51 10.31 14.06 -0.50
C ILE A 51 10.13 13.52 0.92
N TYR A 52 10.86 14.12 1.86
CA TYR A 52 10.82 13.76 3.28
C TYR A 52 9.75 14.54 4.04
N GLY A 53 8.49 14.42 3.64
CA GLY A 53 7.35 15.11 4.27
C GLY A 53 7.40 16.65 4.22
N SER A 54 8.41 17.24 3.54
CA SER A 54 8.68 18.68 3.54
C SER A 54 7.77 19.41 2.53
N PRO A 55 6.86 20.29 3.00
CA PRO A 55 6.03 21.10 2.12
C PRO A 55 6.86 22.04 1.24
N ARG A 56 8.03 22.50 1.74
CA ARG A 56 8.94 23.37 0.99
C ARG A 56 9.52 22.70 -0.25
N LYS A 57 9.84 21.40 -0.16
CA LYS A 57 10.33 20.65 -1.33
C LYS A 57 9.20 20.35 -2.29
N ALA A 58 8.01 20.01 -1.79
CA ALA A 58 6.82 19.80 -2.62
C ALA A 58 6.37 21.09 -3.34
N ALA A 59 6.56 22.27 -2.74
CA ALA A 59 6.26 23.55 -3.39
C ALA A 59 7.08 23.78 -4.67
N LYS A 60 8.24 23.14 -4.83
CA LYS A 60 9.01 23.21 -6.07
C LYS A 60 8.39 22.41 -7.22
N LEU A 61 7.31 21.66 -6.99
CA LEU A 61 6.49 21.06 -8.05
C LEU A 61 5.61 22.08 -8.77
N ASP A 62 5.40 23.26 -8.18
CA ASP A 62 4.65 24.35 -8.77
C ASP A 62 5.32 25.68 -8.42
N THR A 63 6.33 26.04 -9.20
CA THR A 63 7.11 27.26 -8.99
C THR A 63 6.34 28.53 -9.30
N LYS A 64 5.24 28.44 -10.07
CA LYS A 64 4.42 29.58 -10.50
C LYS A 64 3.16 29.78 -9.66
N GLY A 65 2.79 28.81 -8.83
CA GLY A 65 1.55 28.83 -8.05
C GLY A 65 0.30 28.58 -8.90
N SER A 66 0.45 28.02 -10.10
CA SER A 66 -0.64 27.78 -11.05
C SER A 66 -1.44 26.52 -10.70
N ARG A 67 -0.85 25.61 -9.90
CA ARG A 67 -1.29 24.24 -9.64
C ARG A 67 -1.54 23.44 -10.93
N ALA A 68 -0.79 23.73 -11.98
CA ALA A 68 -0.88 23.01 -13.24
C ALA A 68 -0.40 21.55 -13.10
N GLY A 69 -1.04 20.66 -13.85
CA GLY A 69 -0.82 19.21 -13.78
C GLY A 69 -1.52 18.56 -12.58
N THR A 70 -1.11 17.32 -12.24
CA THR A 70 -1.76 16.52 -11.20
C THR A 70 -0.96 16.43 -9.90
N LEU A 71 0.37 16.54 -9.95
CA LEU A 71 1.23 16.31 -8.78
C LEU A 71 1.10 17.37 -7.67
N PRO A 72 0.97 18.69 -7.94
CA PRO A 72 0.85 19.68 -6.87
C PRO A 72 -0.36 19.42 -5.97
N ASN A 73 -1.53 19.14 -6.58
CA ASN A 73 -2.76 18.84 -5.84
C ASN A 73 -2.69 17.48 -5.14
N ALA A 74 -2.07 16.47 -5.76
CA ALA A 74 -1.86 15.17 -5.14
C ALA A 74 -0.96 15.26 -3.89
N MET A 75 0.09 16.07 -3.92
CA MET A 75 0.97 16.27 -2.77
C MET A 75 0.26 16.99 -1.61
N ASP A 76 -0.54 18.01 -1.91
CA ASP A 76 -1.38 18.71 -0.95
C ASP A 76 -2.36 17.73 -0.27
N ALA A 77 -3.06 16.93 -1.08
CA ALA A 77 -3.98 15.90 -0.64
C ALA A 77 -3.36 14.82 0.27
N ILE A 78 -2.11 14.43 0.01
CA ILE A 78 -1.36 13.49 0.89
C ILE A 78 -1.02 14.17 2.22
N PHE A 79 -0.53 15.41 2.17
CA PHE A 79 -0.09 16.16 3.34
C PHE A 79 -1.23 16.59 4.26
N ASP A 80 -2.45 16.79 3.73
CA ASP A 80 -3.66 16.98 4.52
C ASP A 80 -3.91 15.81 5.50
N GLN A 81 -3.45 14.61 5.16
CA GLN A 81 -3.54 13.44 6.04
C GLN A 81 -2.30 13.26 6.91
N HIS A 82 -1.13 13.21 6.29
CA HIS A 82 0.12 12.88 6.99
C HIS A 82 1.36 13.27 6.18
N HIS A 83 2.34 13.88 6.85
CA HIS A 83 3.63 14.26 6.27
C HIS A 83 4.60 13.06 6.21
N GLY A 84 4.29 12.11 5.35
CA GLY A 84 5.08 10.89 5.14
C GLY A 84 6.20 11.01 4.10
N LEU A 85 6.86 9.88 3.83
CA LEU A 85 7.81 9.75 2.73
C LEU A 85 7.06 9.57 1.40
N VAL A 86 7.32 10.45 0.45
CA VAL A 86 6.70 10.39 -0.88
C VAL A 86 7.78 10.39 -1.95
N ILE A 87 7.77 9.39 -2.83
CA ILE A 87 8.55 9.34 -4.05
C ILE A 87 7.68 9.91 -5.15
N VAL A 88 8.13 10.99 -5.77
CA VAL A 88 7.46 11.64 -6.88
C VAL A 88 8.17 11.29 -8.17
N VAL A 89 7.43 10.87 -9.18
CA VAL A 89 7.89 10.74 -10.57
C VAL A 89 7.11 11.74 -11.41
N ARG A 90 7.81 12.75 -11.92
CA ARG A 90 7.25 13.75 -12.82
C ARG A 90 7.30 13.25 -14.27
N VAL A 91 6.17 13.34 -14.95
CA VAL A 91 6.02 12.95 -16.36
C VAL A 91 5.65 14.19 -17.19
N ALA A 92 6.11 14.23 -18.44
CA ALA A 92 5.81 15.31 -19.37
C ALA A 92 4.36 15.25 -19.87
N GLU A 93 3.72 16.42 -19.99
CA GLU A 93 2.43 16.54 -20.67
C GLU A 93 2.62 16.38 -22.18
N GLY A 94 1.77 15.57 -22.80
CA GLY A 94 1.74 15.40 -24.25
C GLY A 94 0.89 16.48 -24.93
N ALA A 95 0.84 16.47 -26.26
CA ALA A 95 0.01 17.39 -27.04
C ALA A 95 -1.52 17.21 -26.82
N GLY A 96 -1.93 16.20 -26.05
CA GLY A 96 -3.30 15.93 -25.63
C GLY A 96 -3.35 14.74 -24.67
N ASP A 97 -4.54 14.42 -24.16
CA ASP A 97 -4.75 13.44 -23.09
C ASP A 97 -4.19 12.05 -23.40
N ALA A 98 -4.35 11.58 -24.65
CA ALA A 98 -3.82 10.29 -25.09
C ALA A 98 -2.29 10.25 -25.03
N ALA A 99 -1.62 11.32 -25.49
CA ALA A 99 -0.15 11.41 -25.45
C ALA A 99 0.37 11.52 -24.02
N THR A 100 -0.32 12.29 -23.16
CA THR A 100 -0.01 12.35 -21.72
C THR A 100 -0.19 10.98 -21.06
N MET A 101 -1.26 10.25 -21.38
CA MET A 101 -1.50 8.90 -20.89
C MET A 101 -0.38 7.95 -21.31
N THR A 102 0.08 8.00 -22.56
CA THR A 102 1.23 7.22 -23.03
C THR A 102 2.49 7.53 -22.24
N ASN A 103 2.75 8.81 -21.94
CA ASN A 103 3.91 9.17 -21.13
C ASN A 103 3.79 8.67 -19.68
N VAL A 104 2.59 8.69 -19.09
CA VAL A 104 2.35 8.22 -17.72
C VAL A 104 2.49 6.70 -17.61
N VAL A 105 1.97 5.95 -18.58
CA VAL A 105 2.25 4.51 -18.72
C VAL A 105 3.77 4.31 -18.86
N GLY A 106 4.38 5.05 -19.78
CA GLY A 106 5.82 5.00 -20.02
C GLY A 106 6.26 3.63 -20.54
N GLY A 107 7.44 3.21 -20.11
CA GLY A 107 8.04 1.95 -20.54
C GLY A 107 9.51 1.85 -20.17
N THR A 108 10.14 0.71 -20.49
CA THR A 108 11.59 0.56 -20.35
C THR A 108 12.25 0.86 -21.69
N THR A 109 13.10 1.87 -21.72
CA THR A 109 13.85 2.30 -22.91
C THR A 109 15.36 2.25 -22.63
N ASN A 110 16.18 2.43 -23.65
CA ASN A 110 17.65 2.50 -23.49
C ASN A 110 18.09 3.65 -22.57
N GLU A 111 17.26 4.69 -22.43
CA GLU A 111 17.50 5.86 -21.56
C GLU A 111 17.09 5.61 -20.10
N GLY A 112 16.38 4.52 -19.83
CA GLY A 112 15.87 4.17 -18.51
C GLY A 112 14.39 3.82 -18.48
N MET A 113 13.87 3.69 -17.27
CA MET A 113 12.46 3.43 -17.00
C MET A 113 11.69 4.74 -16.95
N LYS A 114 10.62 4.87 -17.73
CA LYS A 114 9.77 6.07 -17.84
C LYS A 114 8.39 5.83 -17.23
N GLY A 115 7.69 6.90 -16.87
CA GLY A 115 6.33 6.84 -16.33
C GLY A 115 6.22 6.01 -15.06
N VAL A 116 5.20 5.16 -14.96
CA VAL A 116 5.00 4.28 -13.79
C VAL A 116 6.14 3.30 -13.58
N HIS A 117 6.83 2.85 -14.64
CA HIS A 117 7.96 1.93 -14.51
C HIS A 117 9.14 2.55 -13.76
N ALA A 118 9.28 3.88 -13.73
CA ALA A 118 10.33 4.57 -12.98
C ALA A 118 10.27 4.28 -11.47
N LEU A 119 9.10 3.91 -10.94
CA LEU A 119 8.93 3.49 -9.55
C LEU A 119 9.73 2.24 -9.19
N LEU A 120 10.02 1.37 -10.15
CA LEU A 120 10.88 0.19 -9.94
C LEU A 120 12.33 0.61 -9.61
N GLY A 121 12.79 1.71 -10.20
CA GLY A 121 14.11 2.29 -9.97
C GLY A 121 14.25 3.06 -8.64
N ALA A 122 13.14 3.26 -7.92
CA ALA A 122 13.13 4.10 -6.72
C ALA A 122 14.04 3.60 -5.61
N LYS A 123 14.17 2.28 -5.41
CA LYS A 123 15.09 1.73 -4.38
C LYS A 123 16.54 2.10 -4.67
N SER A 124 16.96 2.07 -5.93
CA SER A 124 18.35 2.37 -6.33
C SER A 124 18.67 3.85 -6.24
N LYS A 125 17.71 4.73 -6.58
CA LYS A 125 17.91 6.18 -6.58
C LYS A 125 17.63 6.84 -5.22
N CYS A 126 16.57 6.41 -4.55
CA CYS A 126 16.07 7.02 -3.33
C CYS A 126 16.33 6.21 -2.06
N THR A 127 16.97 5.03 -2.16
CA THR A 127 17.24 4.06 -1.07
C THR A 127 16.00 3.44 -0.41
N VAL A 128 14.80 3.88 -0.80
CA VAL A 128 13.52 3.43 -0.24
C VAL A 128 12.62 2.90 -1.35
N LYS A 129 11.84 1.86 -1.02
CA LYS A 129 10.91 1.21 -1.93
C LYS A 129 9.49 1.70 -1.65
N PRO A 130 8.72 2.16 -2.66
CA PRO A 130 7.34 2.56 -2.43
C PRO A 130 6.46 1.33 -2.16
N LYS A 131 5.50 1.49 -1.24
CA LYS A 131 4.56 0.47 -0.78
C LYS A 131 3.11 0.77 -1.11
N ILE A 132 2.83 2.02 -1.46
CA ILE A 132 1.53 2.52 -1.90
C ILE A 132 1.79 3.24 -3.22
N LEU A 133 1.17 2.81 -4.31
CA LEU A 133 1.37 3.38 -5.65
C LEU A 133 0.09 4.07 -6.08
N ILE A 134 0.23 5.29 -6.62
CA ILE A 134 -0.88 6.10 -7.11
C ILE A 134 -0.49 6.84 -8.39
N ALA A 135 -1.45 7.02 -9.29
CA ALA A 135 -1.34 7.92 -10.43
C ALA A 135 -2.62 8.77 -10.54
N PRO A 136 -2.80 9.76 -9.64
CA PRO A 136 -4.03 10.53 -9.53
C PRO A 136 -4.39 11.20 -10.85
N GLY A 137 -5.62 11.00 -11.30
CA GLY A 137 -6.13 11.59 -12.55
C GLY A 137 -5.86 10.74 -13.80
N PHE A 138 -5.10 9.64 -13.69
CA PHE A 138 -4.76 8.80 -14.84
C PHE A 138 -5.30 7.37 -14.76
N THR A 139 -5.86 6.96 -13.61
CA THR A 139 -6.37 5.59 -13.41
C THR A 139 -7.89 5.48 -13.54
N HIS A 140 -8.62 6.59 -13.63
CA HIS A 140 -10.09 6.62 -13.57
C HIS A 140 -10.76 6.37 -14.92
N GLN A 141 -10.07 6.68 -16.02
CA GLN A 141 -10.62 6.59 -17.37
C GLN A 141 -10.96 5.16 -17.73
N ARG A 142 -12.15 4.97 -18.32
CA ARG A 142 -12.60 3.71 -18.92
C ARG A 142 -12.48 3.82 -20.44
N TYR A 143 -12.00 2.76 -21.07
CA TYR A 143 -11.86 2.70 -22.53
C TYR A 143 -12.81 1.63 -23.04
N GLU A 144 -13.82 2.05 -23.81
CA GLU A 144 -14.74 1.12 -24.47
C GLU A 144 -14.03 0.43 -25.64
N ASP A 145 -14.31 -0.86 -25.83
CA ASP A 145 -13.80 -1.62 -26.97
C ASP A 145 -14.49 -1.15 -28.27
N PRO A 146 -13.73 -0.63 -29.26
CA PRO A 146 -14.29 -0.22 -30.55
C PRO A 146 -14.94 -1.37 -31.33
N GLU A 147 -14.51 -2.62 -31.10
CA GLU A 147 -15.03 -3.80 -31.79
C GLU A 147 -16.25 -4.40 -31.07
N ASN A 148 -16.37 -4.21 -29.76
CA ASN A 148 -17.44 -4.75 -28.93
C ASN A 148 -18.05 -3.68 -28.01
N VAL A 149 -19.00 -2.92 -28.55
CA VAL A 149 -19.77 -1.88 -27.83
C VAL A 149 -20.40 -2.46 -26.56
N GLY A 150 -20.20 -1.79 -25.43
CA GLY A 150 -20.63 -2.22 -24.10
C GLY A 150 -19.59 -3.03 -23.31
N THR A 151 -18.46 -3.38 -23.92
CA THR A 151 -17.31 -3.98 -23.23
C THR A 151 -16.20 -2.95 -23.04
N TYR A 152 -15.44 -3.09 -21.96
CA TYR A 152 -14.44 -2.09 -21.58
C TYR A 152 -13.08 -2.74 -21.32
N PHE A 153 -12.03 -2.11 -21.81
CA PHE A 153 -10.65 -2.45 -21.49
C PHE A 153 -10.24 -1.91 -20.13
N LYS A 154 -9.26 -2.57 -19.52
CA LYS A 154 -8.57 -2.02 -18.35
C LYS A 154 -7.92 -0.70 -18.72
N ASN A 155 -7.98 0.25 -17.79
CA ASN A 155 -7.17 1.46 -17.89
C ASN A 155 -5.67 1.07 -18.01
N PRO A 156 -4.92 1.63 -18.99
CA PRO A 156 -3.57 1.20 -19.28
C PRO A 156 -2.58 1.51 -18.14
N VAL A 157 -2.76 2.65 -17.44
CA VAL A 157 -1.93 3.00 -16.28
C VAL A 157 -2.23 2.07 -15.10
N ALA A 158 -3.50 1.77 -14.85
CA ALA A 158 -3.88 0.84 -13.78
C ALA A 158 -3.39 -0.59 -14.06
N ALA A 159 -3.41 -1.03 -15.32
CA ALA A 159 -2.89 -2.34 -15.74
C ALA A 159 -1.37 -2.45 -15.51
N GLU A 160 -0.58 -1.42 -15.85
CA GLU A 160 0.85 -1.42 -15.58
C GLU A 160 1.17 -1.26 -14.08
N LEU A 161 0.41 -0.45 -13.36
CA LEU A 161 0.55 -0.35 -11.90
C LEU A 161 0.26 -1.68 -11.19
N GLU A 162 -0.68 -2.49 -11.70
CA GLU A 162 -0.94 -3.84 -11.18
C GLU A 162 0.33 -4.72 -11.27
N SER A 163 1.01 -4.72 -12.42
CA SER A 163 2.22 -5.50 -12.65
C SER A 163 3.40 -5.00 -11.79
N ILE A 164 3.55 -3.68 -11.70
CA ILE A 164 4.59 -3.03 -10.90
C ILE A 164 4.36 -3.25 -9.40
N ALA A 165 3.10 -3.18 -8.95
CA ALA A 165 2.73 -3.41 -7.55
C ALA A 165 3.09 -4.83 -7.11
N ASP A 166 2.92 -5.84 -7.96
CA ASP A 166 3.34 -7.20 -7.59
C ASP A 166 4.87 -7.35 -7.49
N ARG A 167 5.62 -6.74 -8.42
CA ARG A 167 7.10 -6.72 -8.35
C ARG A 167 7.60 -5.97 -7.12
N LEU A 168 6.96 -4.86 -6.76
CA LEU A 168 7.34 -4.06 -5.60
C LEU A 168 6.77 -4.57 -4.28
N LYS A 169 5.90 -5.59 -4.30
CA LYS A 169 5.12 -6.01 -3.13
C LYS A 169 4.47 -4.79 -2.45
N ALA A 170 3.82 -3.99 -3.29
CA ALA A 170 3.13 -2.75 -2.97
C ALA A 170 1.63 -2.91 -3.25
N ILE A 171 0.83 -1.88 -2.91
CA ILE A 171 -0.58 -1.78 -3.26
C ILE A 171 -0.75 -0.60 -4.22
N SER A 172 -1.45 -0.81 -5.32
CA SER A 172 -1.90 0.25 -6.22
C SER A 172 -3.29 0.72 -5.82
N ILE A 173 -3.44 2.02 -5.56
CA ILE A 173 -4.77 2.62 -5.35
C ILE A 173 -5.23 3.18 -6.68
N LYS A 174 -6.34 2.65 -7.16
CA LYS A 174 -6.99 3.06 -8.40
C LYS A 174 -8.19 3.94 -8.07
N ASP A 175 -8.29 5.08 -8.72
CA ASP A 175 -9.50 5.88 -8.74
C ASP A 175 -10.60 5.22 -9.60
N GLY A 176 -11.83 5.18 -9.10
CA GLY A 176 -13.02 4.81 -9.85
C GLY A 176 -13.38 5.86 -10.90
N CYS A 177 -14.26 5.50 -11.83
CA CYS A 177 -14.63 6.36 -12.95
C CYS A 177 -15.46 7.60 -12.57
N ASN A 178 -16.01 7.65 -11.35
CA ASN A 178 -16.82 8.76 -10.84
C ASN A 178 -18.11 9.05 -11.64
N THR A 179 -18.51 8.22 -12.61
CA THR A 179 -19.74 8.40 -13.40
C THR A 179 -20.96 7.88 -12.65
N ASP A 180 -20.96 6.59 -12.37
CA ASP A 180 -22.04 5.87 -11.70
C ASP A 180 -21.48 4.59 -11.06
N SER A 181 -22.28 4.00 -10.18
CA SER A 181 -21.85 2.86 -9.40
C SER A 181 -21.81 1.56 -10.21
N GLU A 182 -22.61 1.43 -11.27
CA GLU A 182 -22.54 0.26 -12.15
C GLU A 182 -21.22 0.23 -12.92
N ALA A 183 -20.82 1.37 -13.47
CA ALA A 183 -19.56 1.60 -14.14
C ALA A 183 -18.37 1.27 -13.23
N ALA A 184 -18.40 1.71 -11.97
CA ALA A 184 -17.37 1.40 -10.99
C ALA A 184 -17.29 -0.11 -10.69
N MET A 185 -18.45 -0.79 -10.54
CA MET A 185 -18.50 -2.24 -10.34
C MET A 185 -17.99 -3.03 -11.56
N GLN A 186 -18.35 -2.61 -12.77
CA GLN A 186 -17.88 -3.24 -14.01
C GLN A 186 -16.37 -3.10 -14.16
N ASP A 187 -15.82 -1.92 -13.86
CA ASP A 187 -14.38 -1.67 -13.88
C ASP A 187 -13.64 -2.54 -12.84
N ALA A 188 -14.19 -2.67 -11.63
CA ALA A 188 -13.61 -3.53 -10.59
C ALA A 188 -13.52 -5.01 -10.99
N LYS A 189 -14.48 -5.51 -11.78
CA LYS A 189 -14.49 -6.90 -12.29
C LYS A 189 -13.35 -7.19 -13.27
N LEU A 190 -12.76 -6.16 -13.88
CA LEU A 190 -11.61 -6.35 -14.77
C LEU A 190 -10.35 -6.76 -13.99
N PHE A 191 -10.26 -6.42 -12.70
CA PHE A 191 -9.10 -6.70 -11.86
C PHE A 191 -9.33 -7.94 -10.97
N GLY A 192 -8.32 -8.82 -10.93
CA GLY A 192 -8.33 -10.05 -10.12
C GLY A 192 -7.22 -10.10 -9.07
N SER A 193 -6.47 -9.01 -8.89
CA SER A 193 -5.27 -8.97 -8.07
C SER A 193 -5.54 -8.47 -6.66
N ALA A 194 -4.88 -9.07 -5.67
CA ALA A 194 -4.86 -8.56 -4.29
C ALA A 194 -4.08 -7.25 -4.12
N ARG A 195 -3.46 -6.75 -5.20
CA ARG A 195 -2.64 -5.54 -5.22
C ARG A 195 -3.39 -4.28 -5.59
N VAL A 196 -4.59 -4.40 -6.16
CA VAL A 196 -5.37 -3.26 -6.61
C VAL A 196 -6.48 -2.99 -5.60
N TYR A 197 -6.55 -1.73 -5.17
CA TYR A 197 -7.56 -1.20 -4.25
C TYR A 197 -8.27 -0.05 -4.94
N ILE A 198 -9.55 -0.22 -5.26
CA ILE A 198 -10.33 0.75 -6.04
C ILE A 198 -11.12 1.63 -5.08
N VAL A 199 -11.11 2.95 -5.32
CA VAL A 199 -11.85 3.93 -4.54
C VAL A 199 -12.76 4.75 -5.46
N ASP A 200 -14.06 4.73 -5.21
CA ASP A 200 -15.07 5.54 -5.90
C ASP A 200 -16.06 6.09 -4.86
N PRO A 201 -16.42 7.38 -4.86
CA PRO A 201 -16.23 8.40 -5.91
C PRO A 201 -15.02 9.32 -5.69
N PHE A 202 -14.90 10.34 -6.52
CA PHE A 202 -13.98 11.46 -6.30
C PHE A 202 -14.38 12.31 -5.09
N VAL A 203 -13.49 13.19 -4.66
CA VAL A 203 -13.71 14.11 -3.54
C VAL A 203 -13.79 15.55 -4.01
N THR A 204 -14.67 16.32 -3.40
CA THR A 204 -14.84 17.75 -3.69
C THR A 204 -14.04 18.57 -2.69
N VAL A 205 -13.27 19.52 -3.19
CA VAL A 205 -12.36 20.36 -2.39
C VAL A 205 -12.44 21.81 -2.82
N TYR A 206 -12.08 22.72 -1.92
CA TYR A 206 -12.04 24.14 -2.24
C TYR A 206 -10.64 24.55 -2.74
N ARG A 207 -10.59 25.05 -3.98
CA ARG A 207 -9.35 25.52 -4.64
C ARG A 207 -9.64 26.85 -5.34
N ASN A 208 -8.77 27.85 -5.14
CA ASN A 208 -8.80 29.11 -5.88
C ASN A 208 -10.19 29.79 -5.95
N GLY A 209 -10.96 29.74 -4.88
CA GLY A 209 -12.28 30.40 -4.83
C GLY A 209 -13.47 29.50 -5.19
N VAL A 210 -13.23 28.30 -5.72
CA VAL A 210 -14.27 27.40 -6.25
C VAL A 210 -14.14 25.98 -5.70
N PHE A 211 -15.26 25.26 -5.68
CA PHE A 211 -15.24 23.82 -5.39
C PHE A 211 -14.91 23.05 -6.66
N VAL A 212 -13.93 22.15 -6.58
CA VAL A 212 -13.47 21.30 -7.68
C VAL A 212 -13.41 19.85 -7.22
N ASP A 213 -13.67 18.93 -8.15
CA ASP A 213 -13.56 17.50 -7.88
C ASP A 213 -12.14 17.01 -8.19
N GLU A 214 -11.55 16.29 -7.23
CA GLU A 214 -10.22 15.70 -7.32
C GLU A 214 -10.32 14.17 -7.14
N PRO A 215 -9.45 13.39 -7.80
CA PRO A 215 -9.33 11.96 -7.55
C PRO A 215 -9.01 11.64 -6.08
N ALA A 216 -9.61 10.58 -5.55
CA ALA A 216 -9.52 10.24 -4.12
C ALA A 216 -8.21 9.52 -3.75
N SER A 217 -7.51 8.91 -4.71
CA SER A 217 -6.34 8.05 -4.50
C SER A 217 -5.23 8.70 -3.69
N ALA A 218 -4.94 9.98 -3.92
CA ALA A 218 -3.92 10.73 -3.17
C ALA A 218 -4.27 10.87 -1.68
N ARG A 219 -5.53 11.21 -1.36
CA ARG A 219 -5.99 11.30 0.03
C ARG A 219 -6.05 9.95 0.69
N VAL A 220 -6.52 8.92 -0.01
CA VAL A 220 -6.55 7.55 0.53
C VAL A 220 -5.14 7.02 0.79
N ALA A 221 -4.17 7.29 -0.10
CA ALA A 221 -2.76 6.97 0.16
C ALA A 221 -2.25 7.67 1.44
N GLY A 222 -2.60 8.94 1.63
CA GLY A 222 -2.32 9.69 2.85
C GLY A 222 -2.97 9.07 4.09
N VAL A 223 -4.24 8.63 4.01
CA VAL A 223 -4.96 7.96 5.11
C VAL A 223 -4.29 6.64 5.49
N ILE A 224 -3.85 5.84 4.50
CA ILE A 224 -3.09 4.61 4.75
C ILE A 224 -1.77 4.96 5.45
N SER A 225 -1.04 5.97 4.94
CA SER A 225 0.22 6.41 5.54
C SER A 225 0.06 6.88 6.99
N ARG A 226 -1.01 7.64 7.29
CA ARG A 226 -1.36 8.07 8.64
C ARG A 226 -1.70 6.89 9.55
N THR A 227 -2.54 5.97 9.06
CA THR A 227 -2.98 4.79 9.82
C THR A 227 -1.81 3.90 10.19
N ASP A 228 -0.87 3.72 9.27
CA ASP A 228 0.39 3.00 9.52
C ASP A 228 1.23 3.64 10.63
N ALA A 229 1.34 4.96 10.63
CA ALA A 229 2.12 5.70 11.61
C ALA A 229 1.49 5.65 13.02
N GLU A 230 0.16 5.78 13.10
CA GLU A 230 -0.58 5.82 14.36
C GLU A 230 -0.86 4.45 14.97
N LYS A 231 -1.20 3.46 14.13
CA LYS A 231 -1.71 2.15 14.59
C LYS A 231 -0.90 0.96 14.09
N GLY A 232 -0.16 1.12 12.99
CA GLY A 232 0.60 0.07 12.34
C GLY A 232 -0.04 -0.45 11.05
N PHE A 233 0.78 -1.04 10.17
CA PHE A 233 0.40 -1.49 8.82
C PHE A 233 -0.66 -2.59 8.77
N TRP A 234 -0.90 -3.26 9.90
CA TRP A 234 -1.91 -4.31 10.05
C TRP A 234 -3.32 -3.77 10.28
N TRP A 235 -3.47 -2.46 10.51
CA TRP A 235 -4.79 -1.84 10.62
C TRP A 235 -5.36 -1.50 9.25
N SER A 236 -6.65 -1.78 9.07
CA SER A 236 -7.38 -1.36 7.88
C SER A 236 -7.50 0.18 7.83
N PRO A 237 -7.34 0.80 6.65
CA PRO A 237 -7.61 2.22 6.47
C PRO A 237 -9.12 2.54 6.47
N SER A 238 -9.99 1.53 6.44
CA SER A 238 -11.44 1.72 6.54
C SER A 238 -11.85 2.29 7.90
N ASN A 239 -12.97 3.02 7.91
CA ASN A 239 -13.50 3.76 9.04
C ASN A 239 -12.46 4.72 9.66
N LYS A 240 -11.77 5.47 8.80
CA LYS A 240 -10.83 6.54 9.17
C LYS A 240 -11.29 7.83 8.50
N LEU A 241 -11.20 8.94 9.23
CA LEU A 241 -11.59 10.25 8.74
C LEU A 241 -10.68 10.69 7.59
N ILE A 242 -11.25 11.29 6.56
CA ILE A 242 -10.50 11.90 5.46
C ILE A 242 -10.45 13.40 5.72
N ASN A 243 -9.24 13.92 5.94
CA ASN A 243 -9.02 15.35 6.16
C ASN A 243 -8.98 16.10 4.81
N GLY A 244 -9.14 17.43 4.83
CA GLY A 244 -8.88 18.26 3.66
C GLY A 244 -9.85 18.04 2.48
N ILE A 245 -11.08 17.59 2.76
CA ILE A 245 -12.17 17.50 1.79
C ILE A 245 -13.39 18.26 2.29
N SER A 246 -14.15 18.80 1.33
CA SER A 246 -15.41 19.49 1.57
C SER A 246 -16.61 18.59 1.27
N GLY A 247 -16.44 17.57 0.43
CA GLY A 247 -17.50 16.65 0.03
C GLY A 247 -17.00 15.47 -0.78
N THR A 248 -17.94 14.65 -1.25
CA THR A 248 -17.73 13.65 -2.30
C THR A 248 -18.37 14.17 -3.59
N ALA A 249 -17.76 13.90 -4.74
CA ALA A 249 -18.25 14.35 -6.04
C ALA A 249 -19.63 13.75 -6.35
N ARG A 250 -19.83 12.47 -6.00
CA ARG A 250 -21.15 11.85 -5.92
C ARG A 250 -21.50 11.54 -4.47
N PRO A 251 -22.74 11.81 -4.02
CA PRO A 251 -23.21 11.28 -2.75
C PRO A 251 -23.36 9.76 -2.88
N ILE A 252 -22.77 9.00 -1.94
CA ILE A 252 -22.99 7.56 -1.81
C ILE A 252 -23.88 7.32 -0.59
N PRO A 253 -25.14 6.89 -0.77
CA PRO A 253 -26.01 6.48 0.31
C PRO A 253 -25.38 5.39 1.19
N PHE A 254 -25.44 5.62 2.49
CA PHE A 254 -25.02 4.70 3.53
C PHE A 254 -26.04 4.79 4.66
N GLU A 255 -26.49 3.64 5.15
CA GLU A 255 -27.40 3.54 6.28
C GLU A 255 -27.00 2.31 7.12
N LEU A 256 -27.07 2.45 8.45
CA LEU A 256 -26.60 1.41 9.35
C LEU A 256 -27.55 0.20 9.33
N GLY A 257 -27.02 -0.96 8.94
CA GLY A 257 -27.79 -2.20 8.86
C GLY A 257 -28.54 -2.39 7.54
N ASP A 258 -28.44 -1.43 6.60
CA ASP A 258 -29.03 -1.57 5.27
C ASP A 258 -28.10 -2.31 4.30
N THR A 259 -28.50 -3.52 3.92
CA THR A 259 -27.76 -4.35 2.97
C THR A 259 -27.93 -3.93 1.52
N VAL A 260 -28.93 -3.11 1.17
CA VAL A 260 -29.15 -2.67 -0.21
C VAL A 260 -28.61 -1.26 -0.48
N SER A 261 -28.01 -0.62 0.53
CA SER A 261 -27.34 0.67 0.37
C SER A 261 -26.25 0.62 -0.72
N GLU A 262 -26.11 1.70 -1.48
CA GLU A 262 -25.17 1.79 -2.60
C GLU A 262 -23.73 1.54 -2.15
N SER A 263 -23.36 2.07 -0.97
CA SER A 263 -22.07 1.80 -0.33
C SER A 263 -21.84 0.31 -0.05
N ASN A 264 -22.86 -0.45 0.37
CA ASN A 264 -22.73 -1.88 0.60
C ASN A 264 -22.59 -2.66 -0.71
N VAL A 265 -23.38 -2.32 -1.73
CA VAL A 265 -23.32 -2.93 -3.07
C VAL A 265 -21.95 -2.72 -3.73
N LEU A 266 -21.39 -1.51 -3.64
CA LEU A 266 -20.04 -1.19 -4.12
C LEU A 266 -18.97 -2.01 -3.38
N ASN A 267 -19.07 -2.09 -2.05
CA ASN A 267 -18.12 -2.85 -1.23
C ASN A 267 -18.18 -4.36 -1.52
N GLU A 268 -19.37 -4.93 -1.72
CA GLU A 268 -19.55 -6.31 -2.14
C GLU A 268 -18.82 -6.59 -3.47
N ASN A 269 -18.86 -5.61 -4.38
CA ASN A 269 -18.17 -5.62 -5.67
C ASN A 269 -16.72 -5.10 -5.61
N LYS A 270 -16.11 -5.07 -4.41
CA LYS A 270 -14.69 -4.76 -4.17
C LYS A 270 -14.28 -3.32 -4.53
N VAL A 271 -15.23 -2.38 -4.46
CA VAL A 271 -15.00 -0.94 -4.58
C VAL A 271 -15.16 -0.28 -3.22
N ALA A 272 -14.10 0.37 -2.73
CA ALA A 272 -14.18 1.15 -1.50
C ALA A 272 -14.83 2.50 -1.79
N THR A 273 -15.58 3.00 -0.81
CA THR A 273 -16.39 4.21 -0.91
C THR A 273 -15.98 5.24 0.12
N ILE A 274 -16.53 6.45 0.00
CA ILE A 274 -16.39 7.51 1.00
C ILE A 274 -17.79 7.83 1.49
N ILE A 275 -18.04 7.61 2.78
CA ILE A 275 -19.33 7.87 3.43
C ILE A 275 -19.21 9.10 4.33
N CYS A 276 -20.34 9.72 4.66
CA CYS A 276 -20.42 10.82 5.62
C CYS A 276 -21.23 10.38 6.85
N GLU A 277 -20.53 9.88 7.87
CA GLU A 277 -21.11 9.44 9.15
C GLU A 277 -20.16 9.93 10.26
N ASP A 278 -20.57 10.92 11.04
CA ASP A 278 -19.68 11.67 11.95
C ASP A 278 -18.40 12.16 11.24
N GLY A 279 -18.59 12.80 10.08
CA GLY A 279 -17.54 13.26 9.18
C GLY A 279 -17.28 12.30 8.01
N TYR A 280 -16.50 12.75 7.03
CA TYR A 280 -16.17 11.94 5.87
C TYR A 280 -15.17 10.84 6.21
N ARG A 281 -15.49 9.60 5.86
CA ARG A 281 -14.70 8.42 6.20
C ARG A 281 -14.49 7.54 4.97
N LEU A 282 -13.30 6.96 4.87
CA LEU A 282 -13.06 5.86 3.94
C LEU A 282 -13.84 4.63 4.41
N TRP A 283 -14.58 4.00 3.51
CA TRP A 283 -15.47 2.89 3.81
C TRP A 283 -15.30 1.74 2.81
N GLY A 284 -14.54 0.74 3.24
CA GLY A 284 -14.23 -0.44 2.45
C GLY A 284 -12.80 -0.89 2.66
N ASN A 285 -12.57 -2.18 2.80
CA ASN A 285 -11.25 -2.74 3.09
C ASN A 285 -10.87 -3.92 2.17
N ARG A 286 -11.72 -4.22 1.18
CA ARG A 286 -11.50 -5.29 0.21
C ARG A 286 -10.66 -4.79 -0.97
N THR A 287 -9.79 -5.66 -1.44
CA THR A 287 -9.02 -5.52 -2.68
C THR A 287 -9.75 -6.26 -3.81
N THR A 288 -9.31 -6.09 -5.04
CA THR A 288 -9.88 -6.80 -6.20
C THR A 288 -9.47 -8.28 -6.28
N SER A 289 -8.84 -8.86 -5.24
CA SER A 289 -8.36 -10.25 -5.21
C SER A 289 -9.43 -11.25 -5.66
N SER A 290 -9.08 -12.15 -6.58
CA SER A 290 -9.90 -13.31 -6.93
C SER A 290 -9.88 -14.38 -5.84
N ASP A 291 -8.80 -14.48 -5.06
CA ASP A 291 -8.68 -15.39 -3.93
C ASP A 291 -9.22 -14.73 -2.65
N ALA A 292 -10.23 -15.36 -2.05
CA ALA A 292 -10.88 -14.90 -0.84
C ALA A 292 -9.93 -14.78 0.36
N ARG A 293 -8.84 -15.56 0.41
CA ARG A 293 -7.83 -15.51 1.48
C ARG A 293 -7.10 -14.17 1.51
N TRP A 294 -6.94 -13.53 0.35
CA TRP A 294 -6.23 -12.26 0.18
C TRP A 294 -7.18 -11.09 -0.10
N SER A 295 -8.47 -11.26 0.21
CA SER A 295 -9.50 -10.25 -0.04
C SER A 295 -9.24 -8.95 0.72
N PHE A 296 -8.78 -9.01 1.97
CA PHE A 296 -8.54 -7.82 2.78
C PHE A 296 -7.19 -7.16 2.49
N LEU A 297 -7.23 -5.83 2.31
CA LEU A 297 -6.04 -5.00 2.08
C LEU A 297 -5.01 -5.17 3.20
N ALA A 298 -5.45 -5.13 4.47
CA ALA A 298 -4.57 -5.27 5.62
C ALA A 298 -3.84 -6.63 5.62
N ILE A 299 -4.52 -7.72 5.25
CA ILE A 299 -3.93 -9.07 5.22
C ILE A 299 -2.81 -9.16 4.19
N ARG A 300 -3.05 -8.68 2.96
CA ARG A 300 -2.01 -8.64 1.92
C ARG A 300 -0.81 -7.84 2.40
N ARG A 301 -1.05 -6.65 2.97
CA ARG A 301 0.01 -5.78 3.49
C ARG A 301 0.81 -6.43 4.63
N ILE A 302 0.16 -7.13 5.56
CA ILE A 302 0.85 -7.86 6.64
C ILE A 302 1.83 -8.87 6.07
N ALA A 303 1.38 -9.71 5.13
CA ALA A 303 2.20 -10.72 4.50
C ALA A 303 3.42 -10.11 3.79
N ASP A 304 3.22 -9.01 3.06
CA ASP A 304 4.32 -8.35 2.36
C ASP A 304 5.35 -7.73 3.30
N MET A 305 4.89 -7.10 4.38
CA MET A 305 5.79 -6.49 5.35
C MET A 305 6.63 -7.55 6.06
N ILE A 306 6.03 -8.67 6.45
CA ILE A 306 6.76 -9.78 7.09
C ILE A 306 7.81 -10.35 6.13
N ASN A 307 7.38 -10.76 4.94
CA ASN A 307 8.27 -11.42 3.97
C ASN A 307 9.43 -10.52 3.56
N GLU A 308 9.17 -9.25 3.27
CA GLU A 308 10.23 -8.34 2.84
C GLU A 308 11.17 -7.94 4.00
N SER A 309 10.66 -7.85 5.23
CA SER A 309 11.51 -7.58 6.41
C SER A 309 12.47 -8.73 6.68
N ILE A 310 11.98 -9.97 6.59
CA ILE A 310 12.83 -11.16 6.70
C ILE A 310 13.88 -11.16 5.58
N GLN A 311 13.47 -10.93 4.34
CA GLN A 311 14.41 -10.91 3.20
C GLN A 311 15.50 -9.85 3.36
N GLN A 312 15.15 -8.62 3.77
CA GLN A 312 16.13 -7.54 3.91
C GLN A 312 17.08 -7.75 5.09
N ALA A 313 16.61 -8.35 6.18
CA ALA A 313 17.42 -8.53 7.38
C ALA A 313 18.45 -9.67 7.27
N HIS A 314 18.27 -10.62 6.35
CA HIS A 314 19.13 -11.80 6.23
C HIS A 314 20.20 -11.69 5.14
N LEU A 315 20.51 -10.50 4.64
CA LEU A 315 21.62 -10.32 3.69
C LEU A 315 22.96 -10.84 4.26
N TRP A 316 23.15 -10.78 5.58
CA TRP A 316 24.34 -11.31 6.26
C TRP A 316 24.45 -12.86 6.22
N ALA A 317 23.34 -13.56 6.00
CA ALA A 317 23.29 -15.00 5.94
C ALA A 317 23.75 -15.54 4.57
N VAL A 318 23.74 -14.70 3.54
CA VAL A 318 24.26 -15.03 2.21
C VAL A 318 25.78 -15.20 2.27
N ASP A 319 26.30 -16.19 1.55
CA ASP A 319 27.74 -16.54 1.45
C ASP A 319 28.43 -16.95 2.75
N ARG A 320 27.67 -17.24 3.82
CA ARG A 320 28.21 -17.77 5.07
C ARG A 320 28.36 -19.29 4.99
N PRO A 321 29.42 -19.88 5.58
CA PRO A 321 29.53 -21.35 5.67
C PRO A 321 28.30 -21.96 6.35
N VAL A 322 27.66 -22.91 5.66
CA VAL A 322 26.48 -23.60 6.14
C VAL A 322 26.88 -24.63 7.19
N GLY A 323 26.29 -24.52 8.37
CA GLY A 323 26.47 -25.44 9.48
C GLY A 323 25.28 -25.40 10.42
N ARG A 324 25.31 -26.21 11.49
CA ARG A 324 24.19 -26.27 12.45
C ARG A 324 23.87 -24.90 13.08
N THR A 325 24.91 -24.18 13.48
CA THR A 325 24.78 -22.84 14.08
C THR A 325 24.26 -21.79 13.10
N TYR A 326 24.45 -21.98 11.78
CA TYR A 326 23.87 -21.13 10.76
C TYR A 326 22.33 -21.27 10.75
N PHE A 327 21.83 -22.51 10.69
CA PHE A 327 20.40 -22.78 10.70
C PHE A 327 19.74 -22.29 12.00
N GLU A 328 20.33 -22.59 13.15
CA GLU A 328 19.83 -22.16 14.46
C GLU A 328 19.77 -20.61 14.57
N ALA A 329 20.81 -19.90 14.11
CA ALA A 329 20.86 -18.44 14.16
C ALA A 329 19.80 -17.77 13.26
N VAL A 330 19.62 -18.27 12.03
CA VAL A 330 18.61 -17.74 11.10
C VAL A 330 17.20 -18.05 11.63
N GLN A 331 16.96 -19.29 12.05
CA GLN A 331 15.66 -19.70 12.58
C GLN A 331 15.26 -18.89 13.82
N GLU A 332 16.18 -18.68 14.77
CA GLU A 332 15.89 -17.92 15.99
C GLU A 332 15.67 -16.43 15.70
N SER A 333 16.45 -15.85 14.79
CA SER A 333 16.25 -14.47 14.29
C SER A 333 14.83 -14.25 13.75
N VAL A 334 14.34 -15.16 12.90
CA VAL A 334 12.98 -15.10 12.36
C VAL A 334 11.93 -15.30 13.46
N ASN A 335 12.12 -16.28 14.34
CA ASN A 335 11.18 -16.53 15.44
C ASN A 335 11.08 -15.35 16.42
N GLN A 336 12.19 -14.70 16.74
CA GLN A 336 12.20 -13.49 17.58
C GLN A 336 11.41 -12.34 16.93
N PHE A 337 11.55 -12.18 15.61
CA PHE A 337 10.79 -11.20 14.85
C PHE A 337 9.28 -11.50 14.85
N LEU A 338 8.88 -12.74 14.59
CA LEU A 338 7.47 -13.15 14.62
C LEU A 338 6.86 -12.97 16.01
N ARG A 339 7.60 -13.31 17.09
CA ARG A 339 7.20 -13.01 18.47
C ARG A 339 6.98 -11.51 18.71
N THR A 340 7.85 -10.67 18.18
CA THR A 340 7.72 -9.21 18.28
C THR A 340 6.47 -8.71 17.52
N MET A 341 6.19 -9.25 16.34
CA MET A 341 4.99 -8.92 15.57
C MET A 341 3.70 -9.38 16.30
N GLN A 342 3.75 -10.54 16.96
CA GLN A 342 2.64 -11.05 17.76
C GLN A 342 2.38 -10.16 18.98
N GLN A 343 3.42 -9.73 19.70
CA GLN A 343 3.30 -8.81 20.83
C GLN A 343 2.71 -7.45 20.42
N LYS A 344 3.00 -6.97 19.20
CA LYS A 344 2.41 -5.76 18.64
C LYS A 344 0.96 -5.95 18.16
N GLY A 345 0.47 -7.18 18.08
CA GLY A 345 -0.86 -7.52 17.58
C GLY A 345 -0.97 -7.50 16.05
N ALA A 346 0.15 -7.51 15.31
CA ALA A 346 0.14 -7.56 13.85
C ALA A 346 -0.24 -8.94 13.30
N ILE A 347 0.17 -9.99 14.03
CA ILE A 347 -0.15 -11.39 13.76
C ILE A 347 -0.67 -12.05 15.04
N LEU A 348 -1.49 -13.08 14.89
CA LEU A 348 -1.98 -13.89 16.01
C LEU A 348 -0.93 -14.90 16.49
N GLY A 349 -0.05 -15.32 15.59
CA GLY A 349 1.06 -16.23 15.85
C GLY A 349 1.84 -16.53 14.57
N GLY A 350 3.01 -17.13 14.73
CA GLY A 350 3.86 -17.60 13.63
C GLY A 350 5.12 -18.27 14.17
N LYS A 351 5.63 -19.24 13.43
CA LYS A 351 6.84 -20.00 13.76
C LYS A 351 7.65 -20.29 12.51
N CYS A 352 8.97 -20.18 12.63
CA CYS A 352 9.94 -20.63 11.65
C CYS A 352 10.61 -21.92 12.11
N TRP A 353 10.80 -22.85 11.18
CA TRP A 353 11.49 -24.12 11.39
C TRP A 353 12.32 -24.50 10.15
N VAL A 354 13.27 -25.39 10.36
CA VAL A 354 14.07 -25.99 9.29
C VAL A 354 13.61 -27.42 9.12
N ASP A 355 13.15 -27.75 7.91
CA ASP A 355 12.80 -29.11 7.53
C ASP A 355 14.03 -29.82 6.97
N ALA A 356 14.36 -30.98 7.55
CA ALA A 356 15.52 -31.79 7.18
C ALA A 356 15.29 -32.57 5.88
N GLU A 357 14.04 -32.80 5.47
CA GLU A 357 13.73 -33.53 4.23
C GLU A 357 14.02 -32.67 3.00
N ILE A 358 13.66 -31.39 3.04
CA ILE A 358 13.92 -30.44 1.94
C ILE A 358 15.38 -29.98 1.91
N ASN A 359 16.04 -29.88 3.07
CA ASN A 359 17.46 -29.55 3.19
C ASN A 359 18.34 -30.81 3.06
N SER A 360 18.19 -31.53 1.94
CA SER A 360 18.98 -32.71 1.63
C SER A 360 20.47 -32.38 1.44
N ALA A 361 21.35 -33.39 1.60
CA ALA A 361 22.79 -33.21 1.41
C ALA A 361 23.14 -32.64 0.02
N SER A 362 22.43 -33.07 -1.03
CA SER A 362 22.63 -32.57 -2.40
C SER A 362 22.25 -31.10 -2.58
N GLU A 363 21.25 -30.59 -1.86
CA GLU A 363 20.90 -29.17 -1.88
C GLU A 363 21.94 -28.34 -1.13
N ILE A 364 22.41 -28.83 0.02
CA ILE A 364 23.44 -28.16 0.81
C ILE A 364 24.78 -28.13 0.06
N GLU A 365 25.15 -29.20 -0.65
CA GLU A 365 26.32 -29.24 -1.53
C GLU A 365 26.23 -28.21 -2.67
N GLN A 366 25.03 -27.89 -3.14
CA GLN A 366 24.77 -26.82 -4.11
C GLN A 366 24.71 -25.42 -3.46
N GLY A 367 24.79 -25.34 -2.14
CA GLY A 367 24.70 -24.09 -1.39
C GLY A 367 23.27 -23.58 -1.18
N HIS A 368 22.25 -24.42 -1.42
CA HIS A 368 20.85 -24.07 -1.18
C HIS A 368 20.43 -24.42 0.25
N THR A 369 19.75 -23.49 0.92
CA THR A 369 19.20 -23.70 2.27
C THR A 369 17.77 -23.18 2.32
N TYR A 370 16.84 -24.00 2.81
CA TYR A 370 15.43 -23.70 2.90
C TYR A 370 15.00 -23.50 4.36
N PHE A 371 14.17 -22.49 4.58
CA PHE A 371 13.56 -22.17 5.88
C PHE A 371 12.07 -22.00 5.68
N ASP A 372 11.27 -22.78 6.39
CA ASP A 372 9.83 -22.66 6.37
C ASP A 372 9.38 -21.78 7.53
N PHE A 373 8.33 -21.00 7.30
CA PHE A 373 7.66 -20.29 8.37
C PHE A 373 6.17 -20.13 8.08
N ASP A 374 5.38 -20.19 9.14
CA ASP A 374 3.98 -19.85 9.13
C ASP A 374 3.72 -18.52 9.83
N PHE A 375 2.59 -17.91 9.51
CA PHE A 375 2.03 -16.81 10.29
C PHE A 375 0.52 -16.74 10.08
N THR A 376 -0.20 -16.33 11.11
CA THR A 376 -1.63 -16.00 11.03
C THR A 376 -1.80 -14.49 11.19
N PRO A 377 -2.30 -13.76 10.18
CA PRO A 377 -2.49 -12.31 10.28
C PRO A 377 -3.60 -11.95 11.27
N ALA A 378 -3.56 -10.74 11.82
CA ALA A 378 -4.72 -10.18 12.52
C ALA A 378 -5.82 -9.84 11.51
N TYR A 379 -6.97 -10.50 11.62
CA TYR A 379 -8.11 -10.28 10.72
C TYR A 379 -8.86 -8.99 11.07
N THR A 380 -9.42 -8.33 10.04
CA THR A 380 -10.26 -7.15 10.23
C THR A 380 -11.69 -7.57 10.52
N ALA A 381 -12.31 -6.99 11.56
CA ALA A 381 -13.73 -7.16 11.85
C ALA A 381 -14.58 -6.34 10.85
N GLU A 382 -14.84 -6.91 9.67
CA GLU A 382 -15.64 -6.26 8.61
C GLU A 382 -17.13 -6.12 8.99
N ARG A 383 -17.70 -7.12 9.67
CA ARG A 383 -19.09 -7.13 10.11
C ARG A 383 -19.21 -7.51 11.58
N VAL A 384 -19.91 -6.68 12.35
CA VAL A 384 -20.25 -6.95 13.76
C VAL A 384 -21.78 -7.11 13.85
N THR A 385 -22.24 -8.29 14.30
CA THR A 385 -23.68 -8.59 14.40
C THR A 385 -24.08 -8.73 15.87
N PHE A 386 -24.91 -7.82 16.36
CA PHE A 386 -25.55 -7.95 17.67
C PHE A 386 -26.86 -8.75 17.53
N ARG A 387 -27.06 -9.73 18.41
CA ARG A 387 -28.28 -10.56 18.44
C ARG A 387 -29.05 -10.28 19.72
N SER A 388 -29.99 -9.34 19.66
CA SER A 388 -30.86 -9.00 20.80
C SER A 388 -31.90 -10.10 21.03
N ARG A 389 -32.16 -10.43 22.29
CA ARG A 389 -33.24 -11.32 22.72
C ARG A 389 -34.05 -10.59 23.77
N MET A 390 -35.35 -10.45 23.55
CA MET A 390 -36.27 -9.99 24.60
C MET A 390 -36.55 -11.17 25.54
N THR A 391 -36.36 -10.97 26.85
CA THR A 391 -36.59 -11.99 27.87
C THR A 391 -37.51 -11.45 28.95
N ASN A 392 -38.41 -12.30 29.44
CA ASN A 392 -39.29 -11.99 30.57
C ASN A 392 -38.68 -12.41 31.92
N GLY A 393 -37.48 -13.01 31.93
CA GLY A 393 -36.84 -13.50 33.15
C GLY A 393 -36.55 -12.41 34.19
N TYR A 394 -36.37 -11.16 33.76
CA TYR A 394 -36.16 -10.02 34.66
C TYR A 394 -37.45 -9.43 35.23
N VAL A 395 -38.62 -9.87 34.74
CA VAL A 395 -39.92 -9.37 35.24
C VAL A 395 -40.22 -9.98 36.62
N GLU A 396 -39.75 -11.20 36.88
CA GLU A 396 -39.89 -11.84 38.20
C GLU A 396 -39.04 -11.15 39.27
N GLU A 397 -37.91 -10.53 38.89
CA GLU A 397 -37.04 -9.73 39.78
C GLU A 397 -37.62 -8.37 40.15
N VAL A 398 -38.67 -7.87 39.47
CA VAL A 398 -39.31 -6.58 39.80
C VAL A 398 -40.17 -6.66 41.07
N PHE A 399 -40.63 -7.87 41.44
CA PHE A 399 -41.53 -8.09 42.57
C PHE A 399 -40.85 -8.68 43.81
N ASN A 400 -39.53 -8.91 43.76
CA ASN A 400 -38.68 -9.25 44.89
C ASN A 400 -37.81 -8.05 45.27
#